data_AF-A0A965PIF0-F1
#
_entry.id   AF-A0A965PIF0-F1
#
_cell.length_a   1.000
_cell.length_b   1.000
_cell.length_c   1.000
_cell.angle_alpha   90.00
_cell.angle_beta   90.00
_cell.angle_gamma   90.00
#
_symmetry.space_group_name_H-M   'P 1'
#
loop_
_entity.id
_entity.type
_entity.pdbx_description
1 polymer ?
#
loop_
_entity_poly.entity_id
_entity_poly.type
_entity_poly.pdbx_seq_one_letter_code
_entity_poly.pdbx_strand_id
1 'polypeptide(L)'
;MQDWVKDLKKSAQAFEAIKHTVMPKIISGTIVSIETTDNEVLGWLDKHSGIDLLRKDAHGLQGIAWRAQWGHAYDSFTIRLERHTGAKTEFEKRIEAIEKGYFYPAFTVQAYFDKADANNCLSIGAIRTIDLYEVYKNQPRVFRQRKSDNTFLFVDWDRLPGLVKVWRSQQGQLDIFQV
;
A
#
# COMPACT_ATOMS: atom_id res chain seq x y z
N MET A 1 -7.65 24.90 0.78
CA MET A 1 -6.50 24.13 0.25
C MET A 1 -6.74 22.68 0.64
N GLN A 2 -7.22 21.90 -0.32
CA GLN A 2 -8.04 20.69 -0.10
C GLN A 2 -7.27 19.58 0.64
N ASP A 3 -7.93 18.90 1.58
CA ASP A 3 -7.33 17.93 2.51
C ASP A 3 -6.48 16.83 1.84
N TRP A 4 -6.75 16.51 0.58
CA TRP A 4 -5.97 15.54 -0.21
C TRP A 4 -4.49 15.91 -0.38
N VAL A 5 -4.16 17.20 -0.51
CA VAL A 5 -2.75 17.65 -0.67
C VAL A 5 -1.97 17.40 0.63
N LYS A 6 -2.64 17.55 1.78
CA LYS A 6 -2.05 17.26 3.09
C LYS A 6 -1.83 15.76 3.27
N ASP A 7 -2.78 14.93 2.85
CA ASP A 7 -2.69 13.48 2.98
C ASP A 7 -1.61 12.88 2.06
N LEU A 8 -1.49 13.39 0.83
CA LEU A 8 -0.42 13.00 -0.11
C LEU A 8 0.97 13.33 0.46
N LYS A 9 1.12 14.53 1.00
CA LYS A 9 2.38 14.95 1.66
C LYS A 9 2.73 14.07 2.86
N LYS A 10 1.75 13.65 3.66
CA LYS A 10 1.96 12.76 4.80
C LYS A 10 2.38 11.35 4.38
N SER A 11 1.76 10.80 3.34
CA SER A 11 2.09 9.47 2.81
C SER A 11 3.53 9.40 2.33
N ALA A 12 3.97 10.41 1.55
CA ALA A 12 5.35 10.53 1.09
C ALA A 12 6.33 10.70 2.26
N GLN A 13 6.00 11.54 3.25
CA GLN A 13 6.83 11.71 4.46
C GLN A 13 6.99 10.41 5.26
N ALA A 14 5.93 9.63 5.39
CA ALA A 14 5.97 8.34 6.08
C ALA A 14 6.86 7.33 5.36
N PHE A 15 6.80 7.29 4.02
CA PHE A 15 7.75 6.49 3.23
C PHE A 15 9.20 6.93 3.47
N GLU A 16 9.46 8.23 3.37
CA GLU A 16 10.80 8.81 3.57
C GLU A 16 11.39 8.50 4.96
N ALA A 17 10.55 8.45 6.00
CA ALA A 17 10.97 8.09 7.35
C ALA A 17 11.47 6.65 7.48
N ILE A 18 10.97 5.73 6.64
CA ILE A 18 11.24 4.29 6.76
C ILE A 18 12.07 3.69 5.63
N LYS A 19 12.30 4.44 4.55
CA LYS A 19 12.87 3.91 3.30
C LYS A 19 14.23 3.23 3.45
N HIS A 20 15.02 3.67 4.43
CA HIS A 20 16.38 3.14 4.68
C HIS A 20 16.44 2.16 5.85
N THR A 21 15.37 2.02 6.63
CA THR A 21 15.38 1.26 7.89
C THR A 21 14.44 0.05 7.83
N VAL A 22 13.16 0.27 7.52
CA VAL A 22 12.14 -0.78 7.52
C VAL A 22 11.90 -1.31 6.11
N MET A 23 11.80 -0.45 5.10
CA MET A 23 11.51 -0.85 3.73
C MET A 23 12.49 -1.92 3.18
N PRO A 24 13.82 -1.84 3.42
CA PRO A 24 14.76 -2.86 2.94
C PRO A 24 14.52 -4.25 3.55
N LYS A 25 13.81 -4.34 4.69
CA LYS A 25 13.47 -5.63 5.33
C LYS A 25 12.40 -6.38 4.54
N ILE A 26 11.50 -5.68 3.86
CA ILE A 26 10.41 -6.28 3.10
C ILE A 26 10.71 -6.38 1.60
N ILE A 27 11.30 -5.35 1.00
CA ILE A 27 11.56 -5.29 -0.44
C ILE A 27 13.00 -4.83 -0.64
N SER A 28 13.78 -5.60 -1.41
CA SER A 28 15.16 -5.25 -1.77
C SER A 28 15.19 -4.21 -2.90
N GLY A 29 16.36 -3.61 -3.15
CA GLY A 29 16.54 -2.64 -4.23
C GLY A 29 16.37 -1.19 -3.77
N THR A 30 16.66 -0.26 -4.69
CA THR A 30 16.54 1.18 -4.44
C THR A 30 15.11 1.60 -4.73
N ILE A 31 14.46 2.25 -3.77
CA ILE A 31 13.07 2.69 -3.90
C ILE A 31 13.00 4.21 -3.78
N VAL A 32 12.29 4.84 -4.71
CA VAL A 32 12.08 6.30 -4.76
C VAL A 32 10.59 6.59 -4.91
N SER A 33 10.11 7.64 -4.24
CA SER A 33 8.75 8.14 -4.46
C SER A 33 8.69 8.94 -5.75
N ILE A 34 7.56 8.84 -6.47
CA ILE A 34 7.27 9.64 -7.65
C ILE A 34 6.08 10.61 -7.46
N GLU A 35 5.45 10.62 -6.28
CA GLU A 35 4.23 11.41 -5.98
C GLU A 35 4.44 12.94 -6.05
N THR A 36 5.68 13.43 -6.03
CA THR A 36 6.01 14.87 -5.97
C THR A 36 6.84 15.35 -7.16
N THR A 37 6.76 14.65 -8.28
CA THR A 37 7.51 15.00 -9.50
C THR A 37 6.68 15.85 -10.46
N ASP A 38 7.33 16.81 -11.11
CA ASP A 38 6.74 17.58 -12.21
C ASP A 38 6.87 16.84 -13.57
N ASN A 39 7.44 15.63 -13.58
CA ASN A 39 7.58 14.85 -14.80
C ASN A 39 6.23 14.25 -15.24
N GLU A 40 5.82 14.58 -16.46
CA GLU A 40 4.54 14.17 -17.03
C GLU A 40 4.32 12.65 -17.05
N VAL A 41 5.34 11.88 -17.46
CA VAL A 41 5.26 10.42 -17.54
C VAL A 41 5.10 9.80 -16.16
N LEU A 42 5.85 10.28 -15.18
CA LEU A 42 5.72 9.82 -13.80
C LEU A 42 4.35 10.19 -13.21
N GLY A 43 3.84 11.38 -13.55
CA GLY A 43 2.47 11.76 -13.22
C GLY A 43 1.41 10.85 -13.85
N TRP A 44 1.67 10.31 -15.04
CA TRP A 44 0.78 9.30 -15.64
C TRP A 44 0.83 7.97 -14.89
N LEU A 45 2.01 7.51 -14.48
CA LEU A 45 2.16 6.27 -13.70
C LEU A 45 1.43 6.36 -12.35
N ASP A 46 1.54 7.49 -11.66
CA ASP A 46 0.79 7.75 -10.43
C ASP A 46 -0.73 7.74 -10.69
N LYS A 47 -1.20 8.64 -11.55
CA LYS A 47 -2.64 8.88 -11.75
C LYS A 47 -3.40 7.75 -12.43
N HIS A 48 -2.77 7.09 -13.40
CA HIS A 48 -3.44 6.11 -14.27
C HIS A 48 -3.10 4.67 -13.89
N SER A 49 -1.91 4.42 -13.35
CA SER A 49 -1.47 3.07 -12.96
C SER A 49 -1.51 2.84 -11.45
N GLY A 50 -1.62 3.90 -10.63
CA GLY A 50 -1.57 3.80 -9.17
C GLY A 50 -0.21 3.29 -8.70
N ILE A 51 0.86 3.78 -9.35
CA ILE A 51 2.25 3.55 -8.98
C ILE A 51 2.72 4.78 -8.23
N ASP A 52 2.90 4.66 -6.92
CA ASP A 52 3.32 5.77 -6.05
C ASP A 52 4.86 5.79 -5.89
N LEU A 53 5.50 4.61 -5.98
CA LEU A 53 6.96 4.45 -5.87
C LEU A 53 7.53 3.65 -7.04
N LEU A 54 8.78 3.93 -7.40
CA LEU A 54 9.58 3.12 -8.31
C LEU A 54 10.68 2.37 -7.55
N ARG A 55 10.78 1.07 -7.82
CA ARG A 55 11.84 0.19 -7.34
C ARG A 55 12.78 -0.12 -8.49
N LYS A 56 14.08 0.06 -8.27
CA LYS A 56 15.15 -0.43 -9.15
C LYS A 56 15.93 -1.53 -8.44
N ASP A 57 16.14 -2.66 -9.10
CA ASP A 57 17.08 -3.68 -8.68
C ASP A 57 18.11 -4.01 -9.78
N ALA A 58 18.74 -5.18 -9.68
CA ALA A 58 19.72 -5.65 -10.67
C ALA A 58 19.06 -6.07 -12.01
N HIS A 59 17.76 -6.36 -12.01
CA HIS A 59 17.04 -6.90 -13.16
C HIS A 59 16.19 -5.86 -13.88
N GLY A 60 15.77 -4.79 -13.19
CA GLY A 60 15.06 -3.71 -13.85
C GLY A 60 14.33 -2.76 -12.92
N LEU A 61 13.27 -2.18 -13.47
CA LEU A 61 12.38 -1.22 -12.81
C LEU A 61 11.00 -1.83 -12.59
N GLN A 62 10.42 -1.57 -11.43
CA GLN A 62 9.09 -2.02 -11.05
C GLN A 62 8.34 -0.92 -10.31
N GLY A 63 7.04 -0.79 -10.58
CA GLY A 63 6.17 0.08 -9.81
C GLY A 63 5.73 -0.54 -8.49
N ILE A 64 5.49 0.28 -7.48
CA ILE A 64 4.92 -0.11 -6.19
C ILE A 64 3.72 0.78 -5.89
N ALA A 65 2.60 0.16 -5.50
CA ALA A 65 1.50 0.86 -4.84
C ALA A 65 1.86 0.98 -3.35
N TRP A 66 1.85 2.20 -2.82
CA TRP A 66 2.22 2.53 -1.46
C TRP A 66 1.01 3.07 -0.71
N ARG A 67 0.75 2.50 0.47
CA ARG A 67 -0.31 2.98 1.35
C ARG A 67 0.18 3.10 2.79
N ALA A 68 0.22 4.31 3.29
CA ALA A 68 0.42 4.60 4.70
C ALA A 68 -0.92 4.78 5.42
N GLN A 69 -1.06 4.20 6.62
CA GLN A 69 -2.18 4.43 7.52
C GLN A 69 -1.67 4.67 8.95
N TRP A 70 -2.37 5.51 9.71
CA TRP A 70 -1.98 5.88 11.08
C TRP A 70 -3.01 5.42 12.11
N GLY A 71 -2.56 5.25 13.34
CA GLY A 71 -3.36 4.81 14.48
C GLY A 71 -3.06 3.37 14.85
N HIS A 72 -3.91 2.44 14.42
CA HIS A 72 -3.78 1.02 14.77
C HIS A 72 -3.17 0.20 13.62
N ALA A 73 -2.30 -0.74 13.98
CA ALA A 73 -1.75 -1.72 13.05
C ALA A 73 -2.76 -2.85 12.80
N TYR A 74 -3.59 -2.68 11.77
CA TYR A 74 -4.59 -3.69 11.39
C TYR A 74 -4.00 -4.88 10.64
N ASP A 75 -2.74 -4.80 10.20
CA ASP A 75 -2.03 -5.86 9.47
C ASP A 75 -2.84 -6.42 8.29
N SER A 76 -3.36 -5.53 7.46
CA SER A 76 -4.21 -5.88 6.32
C SER A 76 -3.82 -5.12 5.06
N PHE A 77 -4.21 -5.66 3.90
CA PHE A 77 -4.29 -4.89 2.67
C PHE A 77 -5.70 -4.34 2.51
N THR A 78 -5.81 -3.12 2.00
CA THR A 78 -7.09 -2.47 1.70
C THR A 78 -7.19 -2.14 0.22
N ILE A 79 -8.33 -2.44 -0.41
CA ILE A 79 -8.62 -2.12 -1.81
C ILE A 79 -9.93 -1.34 -1.83
N ARG A 80 -9.94 -0.16 -2.46
CA ARG A 80 -11.18 0.61 -2.61
C ARG A 80 -12.02 0.08 -3.76
N LEU A 81 -13.23 -0.40 -3.44
CA LEU A 81 -14.14 -1.05 -4.38
C LEU A 81 -15.22 -0.12 -4.93
N GLU A 82 -15.64 0.93 -4.23
CA GLU A 82 -16.62 1.89 -4.77
C GLU A 82 -16.25 3.31 -4.37
N ARG A 83 -16.52 4.26 -5.27
CA ARG A 83 -16.62 5.69 -4.95
C ARG A 83 -18.07 6.12 -5.11
N HIS A 84 -18.55 6.98 -4.22
CA HIS A 84 -19.87 7.64 -4.32
C HIS A 84 -20.14 8.24 -5.72
N THR A 85 -19.09 8.60 -6.47
CA THR A 85 -19.19 9.31 -7.76
C THR A 85 -19.37 8.41 -8.99
N GLY A 86 -19.42 7.08 -8.85
CA GLY A 86 -19.59 6.15 -9.98
C GLY A 86 -18.39 6.02 -10.93
N ALA A 87 -17.23 6.59 -10.57
CA ALA A 87 -16.00 6.43 -11.34
C ALA A 87 -15.41 5.02 -11.18
N LYS A 88 -14.76 4.49 -12.25
CA LYS A 88 -14.06 3.19 -12.24
C LYS A 88 -13.23 3.01 -10.97
N THR A 89 -13.41 1.85 -10.35
CA THR A 89 -12.90 1.56 -9.01
C THR A 89 -11.42 1.23 -9.09
N GLU A 90 -10.70 1.29 -7.96
CA GLU A 90 -9.29 0.89 -7.94
C GLU A 90 -9.14 -0.60 -8.29
N PHE A 91 -10.15 -1.39 -7.90
CA PHE A 91 -10.23 -2.79 -8.25
C PHE A 91 -10.34 -3.02 -9.76
N GLU A 92 -11.34 -2.41 -10.39
CA GLU A 92 -11.60 -2.56 -11.83
C GLU A 92 -10.42 -2.09 -12.68
N LYS A 93 -9.83 -0.94 -12.33
CA LYS A 93 -8.66 -0.41 -13.02
C LYS A 93 -7.49 -1.38 -12.98
N ARG A 94 -7.26 -2.04 -11.84
CA ARG A 94 -6.12 -2.94 -11.68
C ARG A 94 -6.31 -4.24 -12.43
N ILE A 95 -7.51 -4.83 -12.39
CA ILE A 95 -7.83 -6.00 -13.21
C ILE A 95 -7.70 -5.70 -14.69
N GLU A 96 -8.26 -4.58 -15.14
CA GLU A 96 -8.14 -4.14 -16.54
C GLU A 96 -6.68 -3.94 -16.95
N ALA A 97 -5.86 -3.32 -16.10
CA ALA A 97 -4.45 -3.10 -16.40
C ALA A 97 -3.66 -4.42 -16.53
N ILE A 98 -3.92 -5.38 -15.64
CA ILE A 98 -3.31 -6.71 -15.68
C ILE A 98 -3.72 -7.44 -16.98
N GLU A 99 -5.00 -7.42 -17.33
CA GLU A 99 -5.54 -8.16 -18.48
C GLU A 99 -5.15 -7.53 -19.82
N LYS A 100 -5.06 -6.21 -19.89
CA LYS A 100 -4.74 -5.47 -21.13
C LYS A 100 -3.25 -5.16 -21.30
N GLY A 101 -2.41 -5.53 -20.32
CA GLY A 101 -0.97 -5.26 -20.37
C GLY A 101 -0.60 -3.78 -20.18
N TYR A 102 -1.45 -2.99 -19.53
CA TYR A 102 -1.09 -1.63 -19.15
C TYR A 102 -0.12 -1.64 -17.97
N PHE A 103 0.53 -0.49 -17.71
CA PHE A 103 1.34 -0.35 -16.51
C PHE A 103 0.49 -0.53 -15.26
N TYR A 104 0.99 -1.36 -14.35
CA TYR A 104 0.49 -1.51 -12.99
C TYR A 104 1.67 -1.79 -12.03
N PRO A 105 1.52 -1.49 -10.74
CA PRO A 105 2.49 -1.87 -9.71
C PRO A 105 2.77 -3.36 -9.70
N ALA A 106 4.04 -3.73 -9.65
CA ALA A 106 4.42 -5.11 -9.41
C ALA A 106 4.10 -5.54 -7.97
N PHE A 107 4.22 -4.61 -7.03
CA PHE A 107 3.96 -4.84 -5.61
C PHE A 107 2.93 -3.88 -5.03
N THR A 108 2.15 -4.39 -4.09
CA THR A 108 1.32 -3.60 -3.19
C THR A 108 1.96 -3.63 -1.82
N VAL A 109 2.25 -2.45 -1.26
CA VAL A 109 2.84 -2.27 0.05
C VAL A 109 1.91 -1.44 0.91
N GLN A 110 1.57 -1.96 2.09
CA GLN A 110 0.76 -1.25 3.06
C GLN A 110 1.47 -1.22 4.41
N ALA A 111 1.59 -0.02 4.98
CA ALA A 111 2.28 0.25 6.22
C ALA A 111 1.37 0.95 7.21
N TYR A 112 1.49 0.55 8.47
CA TYR A 112 0.80 1.13 9.61
C TYR A 112 1.79 1.86 10.50
N PHE A 113 1.39 3.03 10.94
CA PHE A 113 2.18 3.95 11.76
C PHE A 113 1.40 4.34 13.00
N ASP A 114 2.08 4.76 14.06
CA ASP A 114 1.44 5.22 15.30
C ASP A 114 0.64 6.52 15.11
N LYS A 115 1.31 7.61 14.74
CA LYS A 115 0.78 8.96 14.59
C LYS A 115 1.45 9.65 13.41
N ALA A 116 0.70 10.53 12.73
CA ALA A 116 1.14 11.19 11.49
C ALA A 116 2.43 12.01 11.65
N ASP A 117 2.66 12.58 12.83
CA ASP A 117 3.81 13.46 13.05
C ASP A 117 5.06 12.68 13.49
N ALA A 118 4.89 11.52 14.11
CA ALA A 118 6.00 10.69 14.60
C ALA A 118 6.47 9.67 13.57
N ASN A 119 5.55 9.15 12.74
CA ASN A 119 5.82 8.14 11.71
C ASN A 119 6.61 6.93 12.25
N ASN A 120 6.33 6.49 13.48
CA ASN A 120 6.88 5.23 13.96
C ASN A 120 6.12 4.09 13.29
N CYS A 121 6.80 3.35 12.41
CA CYS A 121 6.20 2.22 11.72
C CYS A 121 5.93 1.08 12.71
N LEU A 122 4.66 0.72 12.85
CA LEU A 122 4.19 -0.37 13.69
C LEU A 122 4.29 -1.70 12.96
N SER A 123 3.85 -1.72 11.70
CA SER A 123 3.90 -2.90 10.86
C SER A 123 3.85 -2.54 9.38
N ILE A 124 4.35 -3.43 8.54
CA ILE A 124 4.34 -3.28 7.09
C ILE A 124 4.26 -4.64 6.41
N GLY A 125 3.47 -4.69 5.33
CA GLY A 125 3.29 -5.88 4.50
C GLY A 125 3.51 -5.55 3.03
N ALA A 126 4.16 -6.47 2.32
CA ALA A 126 4.36 -6.43 0.88
C ALA A 126 3.84 -7.72 0.24
N ILE A 127 3.11 -7.59 -0.86
CA ILE A 127 2.61 -8.70 -1.69
C ILE A 127 2.81 -8.35 -3.16
N ARG A 128 2.98 -9.34 -4.03
CA ARG A 128 2.85 -9.09 -5.48
C ARG A 128 1.43 -8.64 -5.76
N THR A 129 1.27 -7.56 -6.51
CA THR A 129 -0.07 -7.04 -6.82
C THR A 129 -0.91 -8.09 -7.55
N ILE A 130 -0.33 -8.87 -8.46
CA ILE A 130 -1.07 -9.92 -9.16
C ILE A 130 -1.65 -10.96 -8.19
N ASP A 131 -0.85 -11.42 -7.21
CA ASP A 131 -1.29 -12.42 -6.22
C ASP A 131 -2.47 -11.91 -5.38
N LEU A 132 -2.43 -10.65 -4.95
CA LEU A 132 -3.51 -10.06 -4.15
C LEU A 132 -4.85 -10.13 -4.89
N TYR A 133 -4.83 -9.82 -6.19
CA TYR A 133 -6.03 -9.80 -7.03
C TYR A 133 -6.45 -11.19 -7.50
N GLU A 134 -5.52 -12.11 -7.72
CA GLU A 134 -5.81 -13.51 -7.99
C GLU A 134 -6.47 -14.20 -6.78
N VAL A 135 -6.00 -13.93 -5.55
CA VAL A 135 -6.66 -14.43 -4.35
C VAL A 135 -8.08 -13.88 -4.25
N TYR A 136 -8.31 -12.62 -4.57
CA TYR A 136 -9.68 -12.08 -4.60
C TYR A 136 -10.54 -12.77 -5.65
N LYS A 137 -10.03 -12.95 -6.89
CA LYS A 137 -10.75 -13.62 -7.98
C LYS A 137 -11.13 -15.06 -7.60
N ASN A 138 -10.22 -15.79 -6.96
CA ASN A 138 -10.40 -17.21 -6.65
C ASN A 138 -11.11 -17.47 -5.31
N GLN A 139 -10.93 -16.57 -4.33
CA GLN A 139 -11.38 -16.75 -2.94
C GLN A 139 -11.91 -15.42 -2.35
N PRO A 140 -12.93 -14.79 -2.94
CA PRO A 140 -13.41 -13.47 -2.51
C PRO A 140 -13.89 -13.43 -1.05
N ARG A 141 -14.30 -14.58 -0.49
CA ARG A 141 -14.76 -14.72 0.91
C ARG A 141 -13.66 -14.47 1.96
N VAL A 142 -12.39 -14.55 1.56
CA VAL A 142 -11.27 -14.23 2.45
C VAL A 142 -11.23 -12.73 2.75
N PHE A 143 -11.72 -11.91 1.81
CA PHE A 143 -11.85 -10.47 1.96
C PHE A 143 -13.11 -10.11 2.73
N ARG A 144 -12.95 -9.15 3.62
CA ARG A 144 -14.06 -8.51 4.33
C ARG A 144 -14.39 -7.20 3.63
N GLN A 145 -15.65 -6.80 3.68
CA GLN A 145 -16.10 -5.53 3.14
C GLN A 145 -16.50 -4.60 4.28
N ARG A 146 -16.12 -3.33 4.17
CA ARG A 146 -16.61 -2.28 5.06
C ARG A 146 -17.12 -1.13 4.21
N LYS A 147 -18.36 -0.73 4.48
CA LYS A 147 -19.01 0.41 3.86
C LYS A 147 -18.98 1.59 4.82
N SER A 148 -18.43 2.71 4.36
CA SER A 148 -18.66 4.05 4.90
C SER A 148 -19.21 4.92 3.77
N ASP A 149 -18.65 6.08 3.51
CA ASP A 149 -18.90 6.87 2.30
C ASP A 149 -18.32 6.21 1.04
N ASN A 150 -17.39 5.26 1.22
CA ASN A 150 -16.83 4.41 0.17
C ASN A 150 -16.88 2.94 0.62
N THR A 151 -16.90 2.01 -0.34
CA THR A 151 -16.79 0.57 -0.07
C THR A 151 -15.33 0.15 -0.17
N PHE A 152 -14.79 -0.46 0.89
CA PHE A 152 -13.44 -1.02 0.92
C PHE A 152 -13.48 -2.53 1.12
N LEU A 153 -12.67 -3.24 0.35
CA LEU A 153 -12.23 -4.59 0.67
C LEU A 153 -11.03 -4.52 1.59
N PHE A 154 -10.94 -5.47 2.52
CA PHE A 154 -9.75 -5.67 3.30
C PHE A 154 -9.48 -7.14 3.57
N VAL A 155 -8.21 -7.51 3.59
CA VAL A 155 -7.74 -8.87 3.87
C VAL A 155 -6.55 -8.81 4.81
N ASP A 156 -6.65 -9.54 5.92
CA ASP A 156 -5.58 -9.63 6.92
C ASP A 156 -4.41 -10.43 6.33
N TRP A 157 -3.17 -10.00 6.62
CA TRP A 157 -1.97 -10.65 6.06
C TRP A 157 -1.86 -12.12 6.44
N ASP A 158 -2.30 -12.48 7.65
CA ASP A 158 -2.28 -13.87 8.14
C ASP A 158 -3.23 -14.80 7.35
N ARG A 159 -4.19 -14.23 6.59
CA ARG A 159 -5.06 -14.98 5.67
C ARG A 159 -4.44 -15.19 4.29
N LEU A 160 -3.21 -14.71 4.07
CA LEU A 160 -2.46 -14.80 2.81
C LEU A 160 -1.10 -15.51 3.03
N PRO A 161 -1.10 -16.72 3.62
CA PRO A 161 0.14 -17.39 4.02
C PRO A 161 1.04 -17.66 2.82
N GLY A 162 2.34 -17.37 2.98
CA GLY A 162 3.35 -17.60 1.94
C GLY A 162 3.38 -16.57 0.81
N LEU A 163 2.38 -15.68 0.72
CA LEU A 163 2.31 -14.63 -0.31
C LEU A 163 2.80 -13.28 0.20
N VAL A 164 2.70 -13.03 1.51
CA VAL A 164 2.99 -11.74 2.12
C VAL A 164 4.31 -11.78 2.86
N LYS A 165 5.18 -10.81 2.56
CA LYS A 165 6.36 -10.54 3.37
C LYS A 165 6.04 -9.41 4.34
N VAL A 166 6.24 -9.68 5.63
CA VAL A 166 5.84 -8.78 6.71
C VAL A 166 7.03 -8.36 7.57
N TRP A 167 6.96 -7.16 8.14
CA TRP A 167 7.76 -6.74 9.28
C TRP A 167 6.84 -6.09 10.31
N ARG A 168 7.10 -6.36 11.59
CA ARG A 168 6.37 -5.80 12.73
C ARG A 168 7.40 -5.23 13.71
N SER A 169 7.09 -4.08 14.32
CA SER A 169 7.95 -3.51 15.36
C SER A 169 7.90 -4.41 16.60
N GLN A 170 9.02 -4.49 17.32
CA GLN A 170 9.08 -5.24 18.58
C GLN A 170 8.48 -4.47 19.76
N GLN A 171 8.06 -3.20 19.55
CA GLN A 171 7.47 -2.33 20.59
C GLN A 171 5.98 -2.66 20.87
N GLY A 172 5.63 -3.95 20.84
CA GLY A 172 4.32 -4.49 21.15
C GLY A 172 4.25 -5.26 22.48
N GLN A 173 5.35 -5.39 23.23
CA GLN A 173 5.29 -5.64 24.67
C GLN A 173 5.29 -4.26 25.36
N LEU A 174 4.12 -3.65 25.46
CA LEU A 174 3.87 -2.77 26.59
C LEU A 174 3.84 -3.68 27.81
N ASP A 175 4.92 -3.69 28.59
CA ASP A 175 4.89 -4.23 29.93
C ASP A 175 3.78 -3.51 30.68
N ILE A 176 2.66 -4.23 30.89
CA ILE A 176 1.65 -3.83 31.86
C ILE A 176 2.28 -4.13 33.21
N PHE A 177 3.12 -3.22 33.71
CA PHE A 177 3.41 -3.18 35.12
C PHE A 177 2.11 -2.80 35.84
N GLN A 178 1.46 -3.80 36.42
CA GLN A 178 0.50 -3.57 37.49
C GLN A 178 1.23 -2.84 38.63
N VAL A 179 0.71 -1.68 39.00
CA VAL A 179 0.84 -1.14 40.35
C VAL A 179 -0.54 -1.19 40.97
#